data_AF-A0A3C1Z208-F1
#
_entry.id   AF-A0A3C1Z208-F1
#
_cell.length_a   1.000
_cell.length_b   1.000
_cell.length_c   1.000
_cell.angle_alpha   90.00
_cell.angle_beta   90.00
_cell.angle_gamma   90.00
#
_symmetry.space_group_name_H-M   'P 1'
#
loop_
_entity.id
_entity.type
_entity.pdbx_description
1 polymer ?
#
loop_
_entity_poly.entity_id
_entity_poly.type
_entity_poly.pdbx_seq_one_letter_code
_entity_poly.pdbx_strand_id
1 'polypeptide(L)'
;MGITISFLGVFYSKILGQDLKTFIPYLAVGLVVWGFLSSMVQEAPQVFTSNRHIILNMPVRVENIVLRMVVRTFIVMLHNAVILLPIGVFFPFEVRPAMLLAFPGLVFALLFCYSLALIFGLAGARFRDVGPTVSALMGM
;
A
#
# COMPACT_ATOMS: atom_id res chain seq x y z
N MET A 1 0.00 -0.98 -12.60
CA MET A 1 -0.82 -2.02 -11.95
C MET A 1 -1.65 -2.85 -12.93
N GLY A 2 -2.26 -2.27 -13.99
CA GLY A 2 -3.14 -3.04 -14.87
C GLY A 2 -2.53 -4.20 -15.64
N ILE A 3 -1.36 -3.98 -16.25
CA ILE A 3 -0.65 -5.05 -16.97
C ILE A 3 -0.34 -6.23 -16.04
N THR A 4 0.10 -5.94 -14.81
CA THR A 4 0.39 -6.94 -13.77
C THR A 4 -0.85 -7.74 -13.38
N ILE A 5 -1.98 -7.05 -13.14
CA ILE A 5 -3.26 -7.70 -12.80
C ILE A 5 -3.75 -8.57 -13.96
N SER A 6 -3.68 -8.09 -15.20
CA SER A 6 -4.09 -8.88 -16.37
C SER A 6 -3.20 -10.12 -16.56
N PHE A 7 -1.89 -9.97 -16.42
CA PHE A 7 -0.95 -11.08 -16.57
C PHE A 7 -1.12 -12.13 -15.47
N LEU A 8 -1.01 -11.73 -14.19
CA LEU A 8 -1.20 -12.66 -13.07
C LEU A 8 -2.63 -13.22 -13.03
N GLY A 9 -3.64 -12.39 -13.31
CA GLY A 9 -5.04 -12.79 -13.30
C GLY A 9 -5.35 -13.88 -14.31
N VAL A 10 -4.85 -13.78 -15.54
CA VAL A 10 -5.06 -14.80 -16.58
C VAL A 10 -4.19 -16.03 -16.35
N PHE A 11 -2.95 -15.83 -15.90
CA PHE A 11 -2.02 -16.93 -15.69
C PHE A 11 -2.42 -17.80 -14.49
N TYR A 12 -2.64 -17.20 -13.32
CA TYR A 12 -2.97 -17.94 -12.10
C TYR A 12 -4.38 -18.53 -12.11
N SER A 13 -5.34 -17.89 -12.78
CA SER A 13 -6.69 -18.48 -12.91
C SER A 13 -6.67 -19.81 -13.68
N LYS A 14 -5.84 -19.93 -14.72
CA LYS A 14 -5.65 -21.19 -15.46
C LYS A 14 -4.98 -22.28 -14.63
N ILE A 15 -3.98 -21.92 -13.83
CA ILE A 15 -3.27 -22.88 -12.97
C ILE A 15 -4.16 -23.35 -11.82
N LEU A 16 -4.88 -22.42 -11.19
CA LEU A 16 -5.74 -22.70 -10.03
C LEU A 16 -7.13 -23.26 -10.42
N GLY A 17 -7.44 -23.31 -11.73
CA GLY A 17 -8.73 -23.77 -12.23
C GLY A 17 -9.91 -22.90 -11.78
N GLN A 18 -9.67 -21.60 -11.51
CA GLN A 18 -10.71 -20.69 -11.03
C GLN A 18 -11.31 -19.83 -12.15
N ASP A 19 -12.59 -19.48 -12.00
CA ASP A 19 -13.25 -18.56 -12.92
C ASP A 19 -12.60 -17.17 -12.87
N LEU A 20 -12.21 -16.65 -14.04
CA LEU A 20 -11.67 -15.29 -14.21
C LEU A 20 -12.57 -14.24 -13.57
N LYS A 21 -13.90 -14.44 -13.65
CA LYS A 21 -14.88 -13.47 -13.16
C LYS A 21 -14.79 -13.23 -11.66
N THR A 22 -14.40 -14.26 -10.91
CA THR A 22 -14.24 -14.19 -9.45
C THR A 22 -12.80 -13.86 -9.07
N PHE A 23 -11.84 -14.45 -9.79
CA PHE A 23 -10.43 -14.35 -9.44
C PHE A 23 -9.82 -12.97 -9.73
N ILE A 24 -10.14 -12.36 -10.88
CA ILE A 24 -9.55 -11.07 -11.27
C ILE A 24 -9.93 -9.94 -10.29
N PRO A 25 -11.21 -9.73 -9.92
CA PRO A 25 -11.57 -8.70 -8.94
C PRO A 25 -10.93 -8.91 -7.58
N TYR A 26 -10.89 -10.16 -7.11
CA TYR A 26 -10.23 -10.53 -5.85
C TYR A 26 -8.74 -10.18 -5.88
N LEU A 27 -8.04 -10.62 -6.93
CA LEU A 27 -6.61 -10.34 -7.10
C LEU A 27 -6.33 -8.84 -7.23
N ALA A 28 -7.16 -8.11 -7.98
CA ALA A 28 -6.98 -6.68 -8.20
C ALA A 28 -7.06 -5.88 -6.88
N VAL A 29 -8.08 -6.14 -6.06
CA VAL A 29 -8.21 -5.50 -4.75
C VAL A 29 -7.02 -5.86 -3.86
N GLY A 30 -6.64 -7.14 -3.82
CA GLY A 30 -5.49 -7.62 -3.06
C GLY A 30 -4.20 -6.92 -3.46
N LEU A 31 -3.92 -6.78 -4.75
CA LEU A 31 -2.70 -6.13 -5.26
C LEU A 31 -2.67 -4.62 -5.00
N VAL A 32 -3.81 -3.93 -5.08
CA VAL A 32 -3.89 -2.49 -4.74
C VAL A 32 -3.57 -2.28 -3.25
N VAL A 33 -4.19 -3.06 -2.37
CA VAL A 33 -3.97 -2.98 -0.92
C VAL A 33 -2.55 -3.40 -0.56
N TRP A 34 -2.06 -4.52 -1.10
CA TRP A 34 -0.70 -4.98 -0.88
C TRP A 34 0.35 -3.97 -1.35
N GLY A 35 0.15 -3.39 -2.54
CA GLY A 35 1.05 -2.37 -3.07
C GLY A 35 1.15 -1.15 -2.15
N PHE A 36 0.02 -0.74 -1.56
CA PHE A 36 0.00 0.32 -0.56
C PHE A 36 0.77 -0.04 0.72
N LEU A 37 0.49 -1.22 1.29
CA LEU A 37 1.18 -1.69 2.50
C LEU A 37 2.69 -1.82 2.26
N SER A 38 3.09 -2.43 1.15
CA SER A 38 4.49 -2.62 0.78
C SER A 38 5.20 -1.27 0.60
N SER A 39 4.56 -0.30 -0.07
CA SER A 39 5.12 1.04 -0.26
C SER A 39 5.33 1.77 1.08
N MET A 40 4.37 1.68 2.00
CA MET A 40 4.51 2.27 3.34
C MET A 40 5.72 1.70 4.09
N VAL A 41 5.85 0.37 4.10
CA VAL A 41 6.92 -0.29 4.83
C VAL A 41 8.28 0.00 4.23
N GLN A 42 8.40 0.00 2.89
CA GLN A 42 9.66 0.26 2.21
C GLN A 42 10.17 1.69 2.37
N GLU A 43 9.26 2.67 2.41
CA GLU A 43 9.65 4.07 2.47
C GLU A 43 9.83 4.58 3.92
N ALA A 44 9.17 3.95 4.90
CA ALA A 44 9.23 4.36 6.29
C ALA A 44 10.67 4.53 6.83
N PRO A 45 11.64 3.62 6.60
CA PRO A 45 13.01 3.76 7.10
C PRO A 45 13.73 5.03 6.64
N GLN A 46 13.34 5.60 5.50
CA GLN A 46 14.00 6.78 4.93
C GLN A 46 13.26 8.09 5.22
N VAL A 47 12.11 8.04 5.91
CA VAL A 47 11.24 9.21 6.07
C VAL A 47 11.94 10.39 6.76
N PHE A 48 12.73 10.13 7.81
CA PHE A 48 13.44 11.18 8.54
C PHE A 48 14.77 11.57 7.92
N THR A 49 15.50 10.62 7.34
CA THR A 49 16.79 10.89 6.68
C THR A 49 16.59 11.73 5.43
N SER A 50 15.55 11.46 4.63
CA SER A 50 15.19 12.22 3.44
C SER A 50 14.65 13.63 3.76
N ASN A 51 14.05 13.83 4.93
CA ASN A 51 13.52 15.13 5.36
C ASN A 51 14.41 15.85 6.39
N ARG A 52 15.69 15.45 6.51
CA ARG A 52 16.63 15.99 7.51
C ARG A 52 16.75 17.52 7.47
N HIS A 53 16.78 18.12 6.28
CA HIS A 53 16.85 19.57 6.14
C HIS A 53 15.64 20.28 6.78
N ILE A 54 14.44 19.71 6.65
CA ILE A 54 13.22 20.27 7.23
C ILE A 54 13.26 20.13 8.75
N ILE A 55 13.68 18.98 9.27
CA ILE A 55 13.75 18.71 10.71
C ILE A 55 14.74 19.66 11.40
N LEU A 56 15.88 19.95 10.77
CA LEU A 56 16.93 20.75 11.38
C LEU A 56 16.74 22.26 11.21
N ASN A 57 16.08 22.70 10.14
CA ASN A 57 15.97 24.13 9.79
C ASN A 57 14.58 24.73 10.06
N MET A 58 13.59 23.92 10.42
CA MET A 58 12.22 24.40 10.70
C MET A 58 11.67 23.76 11.98
N PRO A 59 10.87 24.51 12.78
CA PRO A 59 10.21 23.97 13.98
C PRO A 59 9.01 23.10 13.60
N VAL A 60 9.27 21.90 13.04
CA VAL A 60 8.24 20.94 12.62
C VAL A 60 8.29 19.71 13.52
N ARG A 61 7.12 19.25 13.99
CA ARG A 61 7.00 17.98 14.71
C ARG A 61 7.28 16.80 13.77
N VAL A 62 8.04 15.82 14.24
CA VAL A 62 8.40 14.61 13.46
C VAL A 62 7.17 13.83 12.97
N GLU A 63 6.09 13.84 13.74
CA GLU A 63 4.80 13.23 13.40
C GLU A 63 4.21 13.80 12.11
N ASN A 64 4.33 15.12 11.87
CA ASN A 64 3.81 15.76 10.67
C ASN A 64 4.53 15.28 9.41
N ILE A 65 5.81 14.88 9.51
CA ILE A 65 6.59 14.36 8.40
C ILE A 65 6.10 12.95 8.04
N VAL A 66 5.83 12.13 9.05
CA VAL A 66 5.25 10.79 8.86
C VAL A 66 3.83 10.89 8.30
N LEU A 67 2.99 11.77 8.85
CA LEU A 67 1.64 12.01 8.32
C LEU A 67 1.66 12.43 6.85
N ARG A 68 2.57 13.32 6.45
CA ARG A 68 2.74 13.71 5.05
C ARG A 68 3.05 12.50 4.15
N MET A 69 3.97 11.65 4.59
CA MET A 69 4.33 10.42 3.87
C MET A 69 3.12 9.48 3.77
N VAL A 70 2.39 9.27 4.87
CA VAL A 70 1.20 8.42 4.90
C VAL A 70 0.12 8.93 3.94
N VAL A 71 -0.21 10.22 4.00
CA VAL A 71 -1.21 10.83 3.12
C VAL A 71 -0.79 10.73 1.66
N ARG A 72 0.48 11.01 1.33
CA ARG A 72 0.98 10.91 -0.04
C ARG A 72 0.86 9.47 -0.58
N THR A 73 1.26 8.48 0.20
CA THR A 73 1.19 7.06 -0.20
C THR A 73 -0.26 6.56 -0.26
N PHE A 74 -1.15 7.08 0.59
CA PHE A 74 -2.59 6.84 0.50
C PHE A 74 -3.20 7.42 -0.79
N ILE A 75 -2.82 8.63 -1.19
CA ILE A 75 -3.24 9.21 -2.48
C ILE A 75 -2.78 8.34 -3.66
N VAL A 76 -1.56 7.80 -3.62
CA VAL A 76 -1.06 6.88 -4.64
C VAL A 76 -1.89 5.58 -4.67
N MET A 77 -2.27 5.04 -3.51
CA MET A 77 -3.20 3.90 -3.45
C MET A 77 -4.53 4.22 -4.13
N LEU A 78 -5.12 5.39 -3.85
CA LEU A 78 -6.39 5.80 -4.46
C LEU A 78 -6.27 5.91 -5.99
N HIS A 79 -5.16 6.44 -6.50
CA HIS A 79 -4.89 6.48 -7.94
C HIS A 79 -4.77 5.07 -8.53
N ASN A 80 -4.07 4.16 -7.85
CA ASN A 80 -3.97 2.77 -8.28
C ASN A 80 -5.32 2.04 -8.19
N ALA A 81 -6.17 2.38 -7.22
CA ALA A 81 -7.49 1.82 -7.02
C ALA A 81 -8.48 2.18 -8.14
N VAL A 82 -8.21 3.22 -8.94
CA VAL A 82 -9.02 3.56 -10.13
C VAL A 82 -9.17 2.37 -11.08
N ILE A 83 -8.20 1.45 -11.09
CA ILE A 83 -8.30 0.24 -11.92
C ILE A 83 -9.45 -0.70 -11.53
N LEU A 84 -9.97 -0.58 -10.31
CA LEU A 84 -11.11 -1.36 -9.86
C LEU A 84 -12.40 -0.94 -10.59
N LEU A 85 -12.47 0.30 -11.12
CA LEU A 85 -13.63 0.79 -11.88
C LEU A 85 -13.87 -0.01 -13.16
N PRO A 86 -12.92 -0.11 -14.13
CA PRO A 86 -13.14 -0.91 -15.32
C PRO A 86 -13.33 -2.39 -14.98
N ILE A 87 -12.64 -2.92 -13.96
CA ILE A 87 -12.81 -4.32 -13.54
C ILE A 87 -14.25 -4.56 -13.05
N GLY A 88 -14.82 -3.66 -12.26
CA GLY A 88 -16.21 -3.77 -11.81
C GLY A 88 -17.24 -3.67 -12.95
N VAL A 89 -16.91 -2.96 -14.04
CA VAL A 89 -17.76 -2.89 -15.24
C VAL A 89 -17.70 -4.19 -16.06
N PHE A 90 -16.50 -4.76 -16.25
CA PHE A 90 -16.32 -5.98 -17.05
C PHE A 90 -16.67 -7.28 -16.28
N PHE A 91 -16.52 -7.26 -14.95
CA PHE A 91 -16.75 -8.39 -14.06
C PHE A 91 -17.70 -7.96 -12.93
N PRO A 92 -19.01 -7.85 -13.21
CA PRO A 92 -19.97 -7.42 -12.21
C PRO A 92 -20.04 -8.44 -11.07
N PHE A 93 -19.95 -7.94 -9.85
CA PHE A 93 -20.06 -8.72 -8.63
C PHE A 93 -21.24 -8.20 -7.78
N GLU A 94 -21.82 -9.07 -6.96
CA GLU A 94 -22.94 -8.71 -6.09
C GLU A 94 -22.48 -7.74 -5.00
N VAL A 95 -23.05 -6.53 -4.98
CA VAL A 95 -22.79 -5.57 -3.89
C VAL A 95 -23.44 -6.09 -2.62
N ARG A 96 -22.62 -6.52 -1.67
CA ARG A 96 -23.07 -7.02 -0.36
C ARG A 96 -22.91 -5.93 0.70
N PRO A 97 -23.82 -5.82 1.69
CA PRO A 97 -23.67 -4.88 2.81
C PRO A 97 -22.33 -5.04 3.56
N ALA A 98 -21.78 -6.27 3.56
CA ALA A 98 -20.46 -6.55 4.11
C ALA A 98 -19.32 -5.72 3.50
N MET A 99 -19.47 -5.19 2.28
CA MET A 99 -18.49 -4.31 1.64
C MET A 99 -18.31 -2.99 2.39
N LEU A 100 -19.29 -2.55 3.19
CA LEU A 100 -19.15 -1.39 4.05
C LEU A 100 -18.06 -1.57 5.12
N LEU A 101 -17.70 -2.82 5.46
CA LEU A 101 -16.58 -3.13 6.36
C LEU A 101 -15.21 -2.77 5.75
N ALA A 102 -15.15 -2.49 4.44
CA ALA A 102 -13.92 -1.99 3.82
C ALA A 102 -13.48 -0.64 4.40
N PHE A 103 -14.43 0.25 4.76
CA PHE A 103 -14.12 1.55 5.36
C PHE A 103 -13.43 1.43 6.73
N PRO A 104 -13.99 0.72 7.74
CA PRO A 104 -13.31 0.53 9.01
C PRO A 104 -12.01 -0.27 8.85
N GLY A 105 -11.97 -1.24 7.92
CA GLY A 105 -10.74 -1.96 7.58
C GLY A 105 -9.63 -1.03 7.07
N LEU A 106 -9.98 -0.06 6.22
CA LEU A 106 -9.05 0.93 5.69
C LEU A 106 -8.54 1.89 6.78
N VAL A 107 -9.42 2.34 7.69
CA VAL A 107 -9.02 3.16 8.84
C VAL A 107 -8.05 2.41 9.74
N PHE A 108 -8.34 1.13 10.02
CA PHE A 108 -7.44 0.28 10.80
C PHE A 108 -6.08 0.10 10.10
N ALA A 109 -6.08 -0.15 8.79
CA ALA A 109 -4.85 -0.26 8.00
C ALA A 109 -4.02 1.03 8.03
N LEU A 110 -4.66 2.20 7.92
CA LEU A 110 -3.98 3.50 8.01
C LEU A 110 -3.34 3.73 9.39
N LEU A 111 -4.07 3.43 10.47
CA LEU A 111 -3.55 3.55 11.84
C LEU A 111 -2.37 2.58 12.08
N PHE A 112 -2.49 1.36 11.58
CA PHE A 112 -1.42 0.36 11.65
C PHE A 112 -0.18 0.83 10.87
N CYS A 113 -0.35 1.25 9.62
CA CYS A 113 0.75 1.76 8.80
C CYS A 113 1.40 3.02 9.38
N TYR A 114 0.62 3.94 9.95
CA TYR A 114 1.15 5.13 10.62
C TYR A 114 2.04 4.75 11.82
N SER A 115 1.55 3.85 12.67
CA SER A 115 2.29 3.36 13.83
C SER A 115 3.58 2.64 13.41
N LEU A 116 3.48 1.82 12.37
CA LEU A 116 4.62 1.11 11.79
C LEU A 116 5.65 2.08 11.20
N ALA A 117 5.18 3.11 10.49
CA ALA A 117 6.04 4.11 9.86
C ALA A 117 6.84 4.93 10.88
N LEU A 118 6.26 5.22 12.06
CA LEU A 118 6.99 5.85 13.16
C LEU A 118 8.13 4.97 13.67
N ILE A 119 7.87 3.67 13.89
CA ILE A 119 8.86 2.72 14.39
C ILE A 119 9.99 2.53 13.37
N PHE A 120 9.64 2.22 12.12
CA PHE A 120 10.63 2.01 11.06
C PHE A 120 11.38 3.30 10.70
N GLY A 121 10.71 4.46 10.74
CA GLY A 121 11.36 5.75 10.52
C GLY A 121 12.43 6.05 11.58
N LEU A 122 12.13 5.81 12.86
CA LEU A 122 13.10 5.98 13.94
C LEU A 122 14.25 4.96 13.81
N ALA A 123 13.92 3.70 13.51
CA ALA A 123 14.92 2.65 13.31
C ALA A 123 15.85 2.96 12.14
N GLY A 124 15.32 3.42 11.00
CA GLY A 124 16.10 3.79 9.82
C GLY A 124 16.92 5.08 10.00
N ALA A 125 16.45 6.01 10.82
CA ALA A 125 17.25 7.17 11.23
C ALA A 125 18.46 6.78 12.10
N ARG A 126 18.32 5.73 12.93
CA ARG A 126 19.38 5.22 13.80
C ARG A 126 20.34 4.28 13.10
N PHE A 127 19.81 3.40 12.26
CA PHE A 127 20.51 2.32 11.55
C PHE A 127 20.22 2.41 10.06
N ARG A 128 21.22 2.87 9.28
CA ARG A 128 21.05 3.08 7.83
C ARG A 128 20.75 1.80 7.04
N ASP A 129 21.08 0.64 7.60
CA ASP A 129 20.89 -0.66 6.95
C ASP A 129 19.43 -1.14 6.97
N VAL A 130 18.58 -0.56 7.84
CA VAL A 130 17.16 -0.94 7.94
C VAL A 130 16.43 -0.73 6.61
N GLY A 131 16.73 0.36 5.89
CA GLY A 131 16.13 0.62 4.57
C GLY A 131 16.43 -0.50 3.57
N PRO A 132 17.71 -0.77 3.26
CA PRO A 132 18.11 -1.89 2.42
C PRO A 132 17.56 -3.25 2.86
N THR A 133 17.59 -3.56 4.17
CA THR A 133 17.05 -4.84 4.68
C THR A 133 15.55 -4.97 4.44
N VAL A 134 14.78 -3.92 4.71
CA VAL A 134 13.33 -3.92 4.46
C VAL A 134 13.04 -4.06 2.97
N SER A 135 13.80 -3.37 2.11
CA SER A 135 13.68 -3.49 0.67
C SER A 135 14.00 -4.91 0.18
N ALA A 136 14.99 -5.58 0.77
CA ALA A 136 15.34 -6.95 0.40
C ALA A 136 14.28 -7.97 0.84
N LEU A 137 13.61 -7.73 1.97
CA LEU A 137 12.53 -8.60 2.46
C LEU A 137 11.21 -8.40 1.69
N MET A 138 10.92 -7.16 1.30
CA MET A 138 9.72 -6.81 0.52
C MET A 138 9.91 -7.03 -0.98
N GLY A 139 11.16 -7.01 -1.44
CA GLY A 139 11.55 -7.36 -2.80
C GLY A 139 11.54 -8.87 -2.99
N MET A 140 10.36 -9.39 -3.32
CA MET A 140 10.19 -10.68 -3.99
C MET A 140 9.73 -10.44 -5.42
#